data_AF-A0A061R6M0-F1
#
_entry.id   AF-A0A061R6M0-F1
#
_cell.length_a   1.000
_cell.length_b   1.000
_cell.length_c   1.000
_cell.angle_alpha   90.00
_cell.angle_beta   90.00
_cell.angle_gamma   90.00
#
_symmetry.space_group_name_H-M   'P 1'
#
loop_
_entity.id
_entity.type
_entity.pdbx_description
1 polymer ?
#
loop_
_entity_poly.entity_id
_entity_poly.type
_entity_poly.pdbx_seq_one_letter_code
_entity_poly.pdbx_strand_id
1 'polypeptide(L)'
;MHHYRRSPAISFLVSTCLFSIFLAKDVLMTYNGQYVVPPGTYAPSRSLGSGDEHTYLLNLTFDEEGEFDFEVVLDVDSGDADLVVAGPVLTPDGTPARAQMQRVSDHFTGQEYIFLSRYSIQKAGQGLYQARVRGYGSDNSYRLTLEKTFSEREPPADEQAVLEAIYKDCCEHEGSCRSLSGSVRAAKPNGDLTSFCHVPNQGCDKDGHITALRLPGEGLRCDFPQAIRRLPWLTRLGLEDNNITGRMEEVLDILAPLSLESLLGAGRTCRGPPQPEWWVSAGH
;
A
#
# COMPACT_ATOMS: atom_id res chain seq x y z
N MET A 1 -8.02 -0.15 86.92
CA MET A 1 -8.82 0.70 86.03
C MET A 1 -8.04 0.93 84.74
N HIS A 2 -8.67 0.65 83.61
CA HIS A 2 -8.30 0.92 82.19
C HIS A 2 -6.97 0.36 81.65
N HIS A 3 -6.96 -0.76 80.91
CA HIS A 3 -7.35 -0.98 79.48
C HIS A 3 -6.49 -0.27 78.42
N TYR A 4 -5.70 -1.09 77.69
CA TYR A 4 -5.61 -1.20 76.21
C TYR A 4 -5.54 0.10 75.37
N ARG A 5 -4.55 0.34 74.51
CA ARG A 5 -4.18 -0.43 73.31
C ARG A 5 -2.78 -0.03 72.81
N ARG A 6 -2.01 -1.04 72.38
CA ARG A 6 -0.87 -0.90 71.47
C ARG A 6 -1.37 -0.63 70.04
N SER A 7 -0.77 0.32 69.34
CA SER A 7 -0.82 0.43 67.87
C SER A 7 0.56 0.07 67.32
N PRO A 8 0.69 -0.87 66.37
CA PRO A 8 1.93 -1.08 65.65
C PRO A 8 2.02 -0.05 64.52
N ALA A 9 3.13 0.67 64.45
CA ALA A 9 3.51 1.38 63.24
C ALA A 9 3.84 0.33 62.18
N ILE A 10 2.93 0.15 61.21
CA ILE A 10 3.15 -0.62 59.99
C ILE A 10 4.14 0.19 59.17
N SER A 11 5.43 -0.15 59.28
CA SER A 11 6.44 0.30 58.34
C SER A 11 6.17 -0.44 57.03
N PHE A 12 5.49 0.24 56.10
CA PHE A 12 5.43 -0.20 54.71
C PHE A 12 6.86 -0.11 54.16
N LEU A 13 7.56 -1.25 54.18
CA LEU A 13 8.61 -1.52 53.21
C LEU A 13 7.94 -1.43 51.84
N VAL A 14 8.08 -0.28 51.20
CA VAL A 14 7.86 -0.12 49.77
C VAL A 14 8.94 -1.00 49.13
N SER A 15 8.60 -2.27 48.96
CA SER A 15 9.28 -3.15 48.01
C SER A 15 9.10 -2.46 46.67
N THR A 16 10.11 -1.70 46.28
CA THR A 16 10.32 -1.31 44.90
C THR A 16 10.44 -2.62 44.13
N CYS A 17 9.29 -3.15 43.71
CA CYS A 17 9.24 -3.99 42.53
C CYS A 17 9.82 -3.12 41.43
N LEU A 18 11.14 -3.23 41.27
CA LEU A 18 11.79 -3.15 39.98
C LEU A 18 11.08 -4.19 39.13
N PHE A 19 9.94 -3.78 38.57
CA PHE A 19 9.47 -4.29 37.31
C PHE A 19 10.57 -3.88 36.32
N SER A 20 11.63 -4.69 36.29
CA SER A 20 12.40 -4.92 35.09
C SER A 20 11.42 -5.50 34.11
N ILE A 21 10.59 -4.63 33.52
CA ILE A 21 9.92 -4.92 32.28
C ILE A 21 11.09 -5.15 31.35
N PHE A 22 11.29 -6.42 30.98
CA PHE A 22 11.91 -6.75 29.72
C PHE A 22 11.14 -5.95 28.67
N LEU A 23 11.60 -4.74 28.37
CA LEU A 23 11.26 -3.98 27.17
C LEU A 23 11.89 -4.76 26.01
N ALA A 24 11.31 -5.93 25.75
CA ALA A 24 11.62 -6.71 24.58
C ALA A 24 11.09 -5.90 23.40
N LYS A 25 12.02 -5.32 22.63
CA LYS A 25 12.12 -5.27 21.16
C LYS A 25 10.92 -4.82 20.31
N ASP A 26 9.75 -4.55 20.88
CA ASP A 26 8.56 -4.11 20.16
C ASP A 26 8.36 -2.61 20.34
N VAL A 27 8.52 -1.96 19.20
CA VAL A 27 8.45 -0.53 18.93
C VAL A 27 7.17 0.13 19.51
N LEU A 28 7.34 1.15 20.37
CA LEU A 28 6.26 1.97 20.93
C LEU A 28 5.69 2.96 19.90
N MET A 29 4.39 2.87 19.58
CA MET A 29 3.75 3.73 18.58
C MET A 29 2.35 4.15 19.03
N THR A 30 2.02 5.44 19.13
CA THR A 30 0.75 5.87 19.75
C THR A 30 -0.27 6.43 18.76
N TYR A 31 -1.52 5.94 18.82
CA TYR A 31 -2.75 6.56 18.32
C TYR A 31 -3.45 7.29 19.49
N ASN A 32 -3.42 8.63 19.58
CA ASN A 32 -3.95 9.33 20.78
C ASN A 32 -3.46 8.70 22.13
N GLY A 33 -2.28 8.05 22.14
CA GLY A 33 -1.75 7.26 23.28
C GLY A 33 -1.86 5.72 23.19
N GLN A 34 -2.43 5.13 22.14
CA GLN A 34 -2.66 3.69 22.01
C GLN A 34 -1.57 2.99 21.18
N TYR A 35 -0.96 1.94 21.74
CA TYR A 35 0.13 1.18 21.13
C TYR A 35 -0.33 0.40 19.89
N VAL A 36 0.39 0.58 18.76
CA VAL A 36 0.27 -0.30 17.59
C VAL A 36 1.57 -1.07 17.38
N VAL A 37 1.46 -2.39 17.22
CA VAL A 37 2.57 -3.33 17.01
C VAL A 37 2.29 -4.12 15.72
N PRO A 38 3.08 -3.94 14.66
CA PRO A 38 3.00 -4.77 13.46
C PRO A 38 3.56 -6.18 13.71
N PRO A 39 2.97 -7.26 13.17
CA PRO A 39 1.74 -7.26 12.37
C PRO A 39 0.48 -7.12 13.25
N GLY A 40 -0.55 -6.41 12.75
CA GLY A 40 -1.83 -6.29 13.47
C GLY A 40 -2.88 -5.42 12.78
N THR A 41 -4.15 -5.63 13.15
CA THR A 41 -5.30 -4.87 12.64
C THR A 41 -5.91 -3.98 13.73
N TYR A 42 -6.20 -2.74 13.37
CA TYR A 42 -6.62 -1.66 14.26
C TYR A 42 -7.92 -1.03 13.76
N ALA A 43 -8.94 -0.99 14.60
CA ALA A 43 -10.20 -0.29 14.33
C ALA A 43 -10.38 0.83 15.37
N PRO A 44 -10.50 2.10 14.96
CA PRO A 44 -10.76 3.19 15.89
C PRO A 44 -12.15 3.05 16.52
N SER A 45 -12.29 3.43 17.78
CA SER A 45 -13.57 3.34 18.51
C SER A 45 -14.59 4.42 18.11
N ARG A 46 -14.20 5.39 17.29
CA ARG A 46 -15.04 6.49 16.81
C ARG A 46 -14.93 6.56 15.30
N SER A 47 -16.05 6.83 14.64
CA SER A 47 -16.05 7.18 13.22
C SER A 47 -15.23 8.46 13.01
N LEU A 48 -14.56 8.51 11.87
CA LEU A 48 -13.79 9.67 11.45
C LEU A 48 -14.74 10.62 10.71
N GLY A 49 -14.78 11.89 11.11
CA GLY A 49 -15.59 12.91 10.45
C GLY A 49 -14.95 13.44 9.17
N SER A 50 -15.68 14.31 8.48
CA SER A 50 -15.20 14.94 7.24
C SER A 50 -14.13 15.99 7.58
N GLY A 51 -12.94 15.85 6.99
CA GLY A 51 -11.78 16.69 7.26
C GLY A 51 -10.97 16.29 8.48
N ASP A 52 -11.46 15.35 9.29
CA ASP A 52 -10.72 14.81 10.43
C ASP A 52 -9.66 13.80 9.97
N GLU A 53 -8.65 13.59 10.82
CA GLU A 53 -7.54 12.67 10.54
C GLU A 53 -7.16 11.84 11.77
N HIS A 54 -6.89 10.56 11.55
CA HIS A 54 -6.23 9.68 12.51
C HIS A 54 -4.79 9.43 12.09
N THR A 55 -3.84 9.74 12.98
CA THR A 55 -2.41 9.49 12.75
C THR A 55 -1.92 8.28 13.54
N TYR A 56 -1.25 7.38 12.83
CA TYR A 56 -0.51 6.23 13.34
C TYR A 56 0.97 6.51 13.10
N LEU A 57 1.75 6.42 14.17
CA LEU A 57 3.20 6.49 14.05
C LEU A 57 3.70 5.09 13.66
N LEU A 58 4.70 5.00 12.79
CA LEU A 58 5.32 3.76 12.29
C LEU A 58 6.85 3.87 12.40
N ASN A 59 7.54 3.13 13.28
CA ASN A 59 8.97 3.27 13.50
C ASN A 59 9.64 2.15 12.73
N LEU A 60 10.14 2.55 11.56
CA LEU A 60 10.70 1.69 10.53
C LEU A 60 12.22 1.75 10.66
N THR A 61 12.75 0.87 11.51
CA THR A 61 14.18 0.72 11.77
C THR A 61 14.56 -0.74 11.55
N PHE A 62 15.61 -0.98 10.77
CA PHE A 62 16.18 -2.30 10.61
C PHE A 62 16.96 -2.66 11.87
N ASP A 63 16.55 -3.73 12.51
CA ASP A 63 17.16 -4.29 13.72
C ASP A 63 17.95 -5.56 13.36
N GLU A 64 18.28 -6.37 14.36
CA GLU A 64 19.00 -7.63 14.17
C GLU A 64 18.23 -8.64 13.30
N GLU A 65 16.90 -8.49 13.16
CA GLU A 65 16.07 -9.38 12.33
C GLU A 65 16.24 -9.11 10.84
N GLY A 66 16.85 -7.97 10.48
CA GLY A 66 17.23 -7.62 9.13
C GLY A 66 16.25 -6.69 8.42
N GLU A 67 16.38 -6.64 7.11
CA GLU A 67 15.54 -5.82 6.25
C GLU A 67 14.14 -6.41 6.10
N PHE A 68 13.14 -5.55 5.99
CA PHE A 68 11.74 -5.94 5.86
C PHE A 68 11.02 -5.02 4.89
N ASP A 69 9.97 -5.57 4.28
CA ASP A 69 8.94 -4.80 3.62
C ASP A 69 7.81 -4.49 4.61
N PHE A 70 7.17 -3.34 4.44
CA PHE A 70 6.11 -2.86 5.30
C PHE A 70 4.88 -2.50 4.48
N GLU A 71 3.71 -2.97 4.90
CA GLU A 71 2.46 -2.71 4.21
C GLU A 71 1.45 -2.11 5.18
N VAL A 72 0.79 -1.04 4.73
CA VAL A 72 -0.29 -0.38 5.46
C VAL A 72 -1.55 -0.53 4.64
N VAL A 73 -2.51 -1.26 5.16
CA VAL A 73 -3.73 -1.64 4.46
C VAL A 73 -4.92 -0.95 5.14
N LEU A 74 -5.65 -0.13 4.39
CA LEU A 74 -6.87 0.54 4.84
C LEU A 74 -8.08 -0.17 4.22
N ASP A 75 -8.92 -0.74 5.08
CA ASP A 75 -10.20 -1.36 4.71
C ASP A 75 -11.33 -0.46 5.21
N VAL A 76 -12.02 0.24 4.30
CA VAL A 76 -13.09 1.19 4.62
C VAL A 76 -14.42 0.45 4.68
N ASP A 77 -14.94 0.26 5.90
CA ASP A 77 -16.22 -0.40 6.16
C ASP A 77 -17.42 0.49 5.78
N SER A 78 -17.30 1.80 6.00
CA SER A 78 -18.32 2.79 5.62
C SER A 78 -17.70 4.16 5.40
N GLY A 79 -18.32 4.96 4.54
CA GLY A 79 -17.89 6.32 4.27
C GLY A 79 -16.81 6.39 3.19
N ASP A 80 -16.00 7.44 3.26
CA ASP A 80 -14.92 7.77 2.34
C ASP A 80 -13.70 8.23 3.15
N ALA A 81 -12.62 7.45 3.09
CA ALA A 81 -11.39 7.74 3.81
C ALA A 81 -10.17 7.31 3.02
N ASP A 82 -9.11 8.12 3.10
CA ASP A 82 -7.89 7.93 2.33
C ASP A 82 -6.73 7.64 3.26
N LEU A 83 -5.77 6.88 2.77
CA LEU A 83 -4.52 6.61 3.47
C LEU A 83 -3.36 7.45 2.89
N VAL A 84 -2.61 8.08 3.78
CA VAL A 84 -1.38 8.80 3.44
C VAL A 84 -0.25 8.32 4.34
N VAL A 85 0.86 7.88 3.77
CA VAL A 85 2.07 7.54 4.54
C VAL A 85 3.19 8.50 4.19
N ALA A 86 3.82 9.10 5.20
CA ALA A 86 4.96 9.99 5.01
C ALA A 86 6.05 9.75 6.06
N GLY A 87 7.31 9.84 5.63
CA GLY A 87 8.44 9.76 6.56
C GLY A 87 9.82 9.62 5.89
N PRO A 88 10.87 9.45 6.71
CA PRO A 88 10.82 9.60 8.16
C PRO A 88 10.58 11.09 8.55
N VAL A 89 9.83 11.31 9.63
CA VAL A 89 9.62 12.62 10.28
C VAL A 89 10.52 12.79 11.51
N LEU A 90 11.02 11.69 12.08
CA LEU A 90 12.14 11.67 13.03
C LEU A 90 13.14 10.60 12.59
N THR A 91 14.43 10.85 12.70
CA THR A 91 15.48 9.82 12.57
C THR A 91 15.50 8.88 13.79
N PRO A 92 16.25 7.76 13.74
CA PRO A 92 16.26 6.77 14.84
C PRO A 92 16.81 7.32 16.16
N ASP A 93 17.62 8.37 16.12
CA ASP A 93 18.12 9.10 17.29
C ASP A 93 17.14 10.17 17.84
N GLY A 94 15.96 10.30 17.23
CA GLY A 94 14.92 11.25 17.64
C GLY A 94 15.07 12.66 17.04
N THR A 95 16.02 12.87 16.12
CA THR A 95 16.18 14.18 15.47
C THR A 95 15.07 14.42 14.43
N PRO A 96 14.45 15.61 14.37
CA PRO A 96 13.47 15.93 13.33
C PRO A 96 14.02 15.75 11.91
N ALA A 97 13.29 15.02 11.07
CA ALA A 97 13.64 14.75 9.69
C ALA A 97 12.61 15.38 8.75
N ARG A 98 13.07 15.87 7.59
CA ARG A 98 12.17 16.22 6.50
C ARG A 98 11.77 14.93 5.79
N ALA A 99 10.47 14.66 5.72
CA ALA A 99 9.94 13.49 5.01
C ALA A 99 10.51 13.41 3.59
N GLN A 100 11.25 12.32 3.32
CA GLN A 100 11.83 12.02 2.01
C GLN A 100 10.88 11.17 1.17
N MET A 101 9.92 10.51 1.82
CA MET A 101 8.88 9.73 1.18
C MET A 101 7.51 10.26 1.58
N GLN A 102 6.62 10.37 0.58
CA GLN A 102 5.20 10.56 0.78
C GLN A 102 4.45 9.70 -0.25
N ARG A 103 3.52 8.91 0.24
CA ARG A 103 2.64 8.02 -0.53
C ARG A 103 1.21 8.31 -0.13
N VAL A 104 0.32 8.25 -1.11
CA VAL A 104 -1.12 8.38 -0.93
C VAL A 104 -1.73 7.15 -1.57
N SER A 105 -2.74 6.55 -0.95
CA SER A 105 -3.51 5.48 -1.57
C SER A 105 -4.21 6.00 -2.82
N ASP A 106 -4.59 5.08 -3.70
CA ASP A 106 -5.14 5.41 -5.02
C ASP A 106 -6.66 5.73 -4.99
N HIS A 107 -7.26 6.02 -3.82
CA HIS A 107 -8.68 6.38 -3.63
C HIS A 107 -9.65 5.38 -4.28
N PHE A 108 -9.71 4.16 -3.75
CA PHE A 108 -10.39 3.04 -4.40
C PHE A 108 -11.57 2.52 -3.59
N THR A 109 -12.63 2.04 -4.25
CA THR A 109 -13.71 1.30 -3.57
C THR A 109 -13.21 -0.07 -3.15
N GLY A 110 -12.98 -0.28 -1.86
CA GLY A 110 -12.50 -1.54 -1.29
C GLY A 110 -11.23 -1.35 -0.45
N GLN A 111 -10.38 -2.36 -0.43
CA GLN A 111 -9.14 -2.33 0.33
C GLN A 111 -8.07 -1.49 -0.37
N GLU A 112 -7.63 -0.43 0.29
CA GLU A 112 -6.50 0.39 -0.11
C GLU A 112 -5.23 -0.09 0.60
N TYR A 113 -4.07 0.09 -0.02
CA TYR A 113 -2.81 -0.25 0.62
C TYR A 113 -1.68 0.65 0.14
N ILE A 114 -0.74 0.92 1.04
CA ILE A 114 0.54 1.55 0.73
C ILE A 114 1.63 0.55 1.07
N PHE A 115 2.39 0.17 0.05
CA PHE A 115 3.54 -0.69 0.19
C PHE A 115 4.82 0.13 0.29
N LEU A 116 5.59 -0.11 1.36
CA LEU A 116 6.91 0.44 1.60
C LEU A 116 7.92 -0.70 1.49
N SER A 117 8.55 -0.83 0.33
CA SER A 117 9.62 -1.82 0.17
C SER A 117 10.81 -1.49 1.05
N ARG A 118 11.58 -2.51 1.46
CA ARG A 118 12.86 -2.34 2.17
C ARG A 118 13.77 -1.31 1.51
N TYR A 119 13.86 -1.34 0.17
CA TYR A 119 14.65 -0.41 -0.63
C TYR A 119 14.14 1.03 -0.50
N SER A 120 12.81 1.22 -0.53
CA SER A 120 12.22 2.53 -0.36
C SER A 120 12.48 3.09 1.05
N ILE A 121 12.46 2.25 2.08
CA ILE A 121 12.76 2.62 3.47
C ILE A 121 14.25 2.98 3.60
N GLN A 122 15.15 2.17 3.05
CA GLN A 122 16.60 2.46 3.01
C GLN A 122 16.90 3.82 2.36
N LYS A 123 16.29 4.08 1.20
CA LYS A 123 16.50 5.31 0.44
C LYS A 123 15.94 6.54 1.16
N ALA A 124 14.73 6.43 1.71
CA ALA A 124 14.09 7.55 2.40
C ALA A 124 14.72 7.82 3.78
N GLY A 125 15.30 6.79 4.39
CA GLY A 125 15.92 6.84 5.72
C GLY A 125 15.05 6.16 6.77
N GLN A 126 15.69 5.42 7.67
CA GLN A 126 15.03 4.78 8.80
C GLN A 126 14.54 5.81 9.83
N GLY A 127 13.54 5.44 10.63
CA GLY A 127 13.05 6.25 11.74
C GLY A 127 11.53 6.25 11.85
N LEU A 128 10.97 7.33 12.37
CA LEU A 128 9.53 7.48 12.60
C LEU A 128 8.80 7.96 11.35
N TYR A 129 7.85 7.19 10.85
CA TYR A 129 6.92 7.51 9.77
C TYR A 129 5.53 7.79 10.36
N GLN A 130 4.68 8.44 9.57
CA GLN A 130 3.29 8.71 9.90
C GLN A 130 2.40 8.09 8.83
N ALA A 131 1.54 7.16 9.22
CA ALA A 131 0.38 6.73 8.43
C ALA A 131 -0.83 7.52 8.92
N ARG A 132 -1.50 8.22 8.02
CA ARG A 132 -2.60 9.12 8.31
C ARG A 132 -3.82 8.67 7.52
N VAL A 133 -4.91 8.40 8.21
CA VAL A 133 -6.20 8.10 7.61
C VAL A 133 -7.05 9.36 7.69
N ARG A 134 -7.48 9.88 6.54
CA ARG A 134 -8.23 11.13 6.44
C ARG A 134 -9.65 10.88 5.97
N GLY A 135 -10.64 11.42 6.68
CA GLY A 135 -12.04 11.24 6.35
C GLY A 135 -12.56 12.32 5.41
N TYR A 136 -13.40 11.94 4.46
CA TYR A 136 -14.12 12.84 3.55
C TYR A 136 -15.64 12.75 3.74
N GLY A 137 -16.16 11.58 4.15
CA GLY A 137 -17.55 11.43 4.57
C GLY A 137 -17.82 11.93 6.00
N SER A 138 -19.08 12.03 6.40
CA SER A 138 -19.46 12.44 7.77
C SER A 138 -19.22 11.36 8.82
N ASP A 139 -19.25 10.09 8.41
CA ASP A 139 -19.06 8.92 9.26
C ASP A 139 -18.24 7.86 8.53
N ASN A 140 -16.92 7.93 8.69
CA ASN A 140 -16.00 6.99 8.07
C ASN A 140 -15.55 5.95 9.10
N SER A 141 -15.95 4.69 8.91
CA SER A 141 -15.49 3.56 9.71
C SER A 141 -14.54 2.71 8.89
N TYR A 142 -13.44 2.27 9.50
CA TYR A 142 -12.40 1.56 8.80
C TYR A 142 -11.60 0.64 9.73
N ARG A 143 -10.86 -0.29 9.14
CA ARG A 143 -9.80 -1.08 9.77
C ARG A 143 -8.47 -0.75 9.09
N LEU A 144 -7.43 -0.51 9.89
CA LEU A 144 -6.07 -0.36 9.41
C LEU A 144 -5.28 -1.61 9.78
N THR A 145 -4.77 -2.34 8.81
CA THR A 145 -3.87 -3.47 9.03
C THR A 145 -2.44 -3.06 8.71
N LEU A 146 -1.52 -3.36 9.62
CA LEU A 146 -0.09 -3.13 9.47
C LEU A 146 0.59 -4.49 9.33
N GLU A 147 1.34 -4.70 8.25
CA GLU A 147 2.04 -5.95 7.99
C GLU A 147 3.55 -5.69 7.86
N LYS A 148 4.36 -6.52 8.52
CA LYS A 148 5.83 -6.52 8.44
C LYS A 148 6.27 -7.86 7.89
N THR A 149 6.95 -7.87 6.74
CA THR A 149 7.37 -9.10 6.04
C THR A 149 8.88 -9.08 5.81
N PHE A 150 9.57 -10.15 6.21
CA PHE A 150 11.03 -10.28 6.02
C PHE A 150 11.40 -11.06 4.75
N SER A 151 10.49 -11.88 4.20
CA SER A 151 10.73 -12.58 2.94
C SER A 151 10.81 -11.59 1.77
N GLU A 152 11.77 -11.80 0.88
CA GLU A 152 11.82 -11.09 -0.40
C GLU A 152 10.62 -11.48 -1.27
N ARG A 153 10.03 -10.49 -1.93
CA ARG A 153 8.89 -10.69 -2.84
C ARG A 153 9.41 -10.59 -4.28
N GLU A 154 9.36 -11.70 -5.00
CA GLU A 154 9.70 -11.76 -6.42
C GLU A 154 8.55 -12.40 -7.20
N PRO A 155 8.17 -11.86 -8.37
CA PRO A 155 7.20 -12.53 -9.22
C PRO A 155 7.69 -13.93 -9.60
N PRO A 156 6.81 -14.94 -9.54
CA PRO A 156 7.08 -16.24 -10.15
C PRO A 156 7.48 -16.10 -11.62
N ALA A 157 8.28 -17.05 -12.13
CA ALA A 157 8.87 -16.95 -13.48
C ALA A 157 7.83 -16.82 -14.61
N ASP A 158 6.65 -17.42 -14.45
CA ASP A 158 5.54 -17.33 -15.39
C ASP A 158 4.85 -15.95 -15.37
N GLU A 159 4.71 -15.33 -14.20
CA GLU A 159 4.20 -13.96 -14.06
C GLU A 159 5.24 -12.93 -14.51
N GLN A 160 6.52 -13.16 -14.23
CA GLN A 160 7.62 -12.36 -14.77
C GLN A 160 7.58 -12.37 -16.31
N ALA A 161 7.33 -13.53 -16.93
CA ALA A 161 7.16 -13.64 -18.37
C ALA A 161 5.92 -12.90 -18.92
N VAL A 162 4.91 -12.60 -18.08
CA VAL A 162 3.81 -11.70 -18.44
C VAL A 162 4.30 -10.26 -18.53
N LEU A 163 5.04 -9.80 -17.53
CA LEU A 163 5.60 -8.45 -17.52
C LEU A 163 6.54 -8.23 -18.71
N GLU A 164 7.38 -9.23 -19.02
CA GLU A 164 8.26 -9.21 -20.20
C GLU A 164 7.49 -9.17 -21.52
N ALA A 165 6.38 -9.91 -21.63
CA ALA A 165 5.52 -9.89 -22.80
C ALA A 165 4.86 -8.51 -22.99
N ILE A 166 4.26 -7.95 -21.94
CA ILE A 166 3.70 -6.59 -21.97
C ILE A 166 4.78 -5.58 -22.36
N TYR A 167 5.96 -5.72 -21.77
CA TYR A 167 7.07 -4.84 -22.07
C TYR A 167 7.46 -4.92 -23.55
N LYS A 168 7.63 -6.13 -24.07
CA LYS A 168 7.96 -6.35 -25.48
C LYS A 168 6.89 -5.80 -26.41
N ASP A 169 5.62 -6.06 -26.12
CA ASP A 169 4.53 -5.74 -27.04
C ASP A 169 4.18 -4.24 -27.03
N CYS A 170 4.38 -3.55 -25.90
CA CYS A 170 3.88 -2.19 -25.68
C CYS A 170 4.96 -1.11 -25.52
N CYS A 171 6.24 -1.47 -25.36
CA CYS A 171 7.32 -0.53 -24.96
C CYS A 171 8.42 -0.32 -26.00
N GLU A 172 8.28 -0.79 -27.24
CA GLU A 172 9.33 -0.64 -28.27
C GLU A 172 9.49 0.80 -28.79
N HIS A 173 8.60 1.72 -28.38
CA HIS A 173 8.66 3.13 -28.78
C HIS A 173 9.51 3.98 -27.83
N GLU A 174 10.17 4.99 -28.38
CA GLU A 174 10.94 5.96 -27.60
C GLU A 174 10.04 6.69 -26.59
N GLY A 175 10.44 6.67 -25.32
CA GLY A 175 9.70 7.33 -24.24
C GLY A 175 8.56 6.52 -23.62
N SER A 176 8.25 5.33 -24.15
CA SER A 176 7.34 4.36 -23.52
C SER A 176 8.01 3.63 -22.36
N CYS A 177 7.19 3.23 -21.38
CA CYS A 177 7.55 2.37 -20.25
C CYS A 177 8.70 2.90 -19.40
N ARG A 178 8.67 4.20 -19.10
CA ARG A 178 9.72 4.86 -18.32
C ARG A 178 9.87 4.26 -16.91
N SER A 179 8.78 3.86 -16.26
CA SER A 179 8.81 3.18 -14.95
C SER A 179 8.91 1.66 -15.09
N LEU A 180 8.18 1.09 -16.06
CA LEU A 180 8.16 -0.37 -16.25
C LEU A 180 9.49 -0.93 -16.77
N SER A 181 10.24 -0.17 -17.58
CA SER A 181 11.51 -0.62 -18.17
C SER A 181 12.59 -0.97 -17.13
N GLY A 182 12.72 -0.19 -16.05
CA GLY A 182 13.64 -0.50 -14.95
C GLY A 182 13.25 -1.78 -14.20
N SER A 183 11.94 -1.97 -14.04
CA SER A 183 11.34 -3.08 -13.29
C SER A 183 11.39 -4.42 -14.04
N VAL A 184 11.38 -4.37 -15.38
CA VAL A 184 11.35 -5.57 -16.25
C VAL A 184 12.73 -5.92 -16.84
N ARG A 185 13.57 -4.94 -17.20
CA ARG A 185 14.81 -5.20 -17.96
C ARG A 185 16.08 -5.37 -17.12
N ALA A 186 16.15 -4.89 -15.87
CA ALA A 186 17.35 -5.06 -15.04
C ALA A 186 17.14 -4.67 -13.58
N ALA A 187 17.01 -5.67 -12.71
CA ALA A 187 17.58 -5.61 -11.38
C ALA A 187 19.10 -5.42 -11.53
N LYS A 188 19.58 -4.18 -11.64
CA LYS A 188 21.02 -3.93 -11.54
C LYS A 188 21.44 -4.22 -10.09
N PRO A 189 22.66 -4.72 -9.84
CA PRO A 189 23.19 -4.91 -8.48
C PRO A 189 23.27 -3.61 -7.64
N ASN A 190 23.02 -2.45 -8.26
CA ASN A 190 22.98 -1.11 -7.65
C ASN A 190 21.75 -0.30 -8.15
N GLY A 191 20.70 -0.97 -8.64
CA GLY A 191 19.44 -0.33 -9.02
C GLY A 191 18.47 -0.31 -7.84
N ASP A 192 17.77 0.82 -7.64
CA ASP A 192 16.82 1.10 -6.56
C ASP A 192 15.60 0.15 -6.48
N LEU A 193 15.45 -0.76 -7.45
CA LEU A 193 14.33 -1.68 -7.63
C LEU A 193 14.86 -3.02 -8.15
N THR A 194 14.91 -4.05 -7.30
CA THR A 194 15.44 -5.37 -7.64
C THR A 194 14.36 -6.34 -8.16
N SER A 195 13.08 -6.02 -7.94
CA SER A 195 11.93 -6.84 -8.36
C SER A 195 10.72 -5.95 -8.62
N PHE A 196 9.83 -6.37 -9.53
CA PHE A 196 8.56 -5.69 -9.80
C PHE A 196 7.72 -5.51 -8.52
N CYS A 197 7.78 -6.47 -7.59
CA CYS A 197 7.08 -6.40 -6.32
C CYS A 197 7.61 -5.32 -5.38
N HIS A 198 8.77 -4.74 -5.65
CA HIS A 198 9.32 -3.61 -4.91
C HIS A 198 9.04 -2.25 -5.54
N VAL A 199 8.42 -2.24 -6.72
CA VAL A 199 8.01 -1.02 -7.41
C VAL A 199 6.85 -0.39 -6.65
N PRO A 200 6.95 0.88 -6.28
CA PRO A 200 5.87 1.54 -5.57
C PRO A 200 4.55 1.50 -6.33
N ASN A 201 3.47 1.23 -5.59
CA ASN A 201 2.10 1.11 -6.08
C ASN A 201 1.88 -0.04 -7.11
N GLN A 202 2.89 -0.86 -7.38
CA GLN A 202 2.66 -2.21 -7.90
C GLN A 202 2.34 -3.14 -6.72
N GLY A 203 1.46 -4.11 -6.94
CA GLY A 203 0.99 -4.99 -5.87
C GLY A 203 1.49 -6.40 -6.09
N CYS A 204 2.19 -6.94 -5.10
CA CYS A 204 2.37 -8.37 -4.96
C CYS A 204 1.90 -8.83 -3.58
N ASP A 205 1.34 -10.02 -3.50
CA ASP A 205 1.08 -10.65 -2.21
C ASP A 205 2.38 -11.10 -1.52
N LYS A 206 2.24 -11.71 -0.35
CA LYS A 206 3.37 -12.19 0.46
C LYS A 206 4.21 -13.29 -0.22
N ASP A 207 3.61 -14.01 -1.18
CA ASP A 207 4.23 -15.11 -1.89
C ASP A 207 4.84 -14.64 -3.24
N GLY A 208 4.68 -13.35 -3.56
CA GLY A 208 5.25 -12.70 -4.76
C GLY A 208 4.29 -12.64 -5.95
N HIS A 209 3.07 -13.15 -5.84
CA HIS A 209 2.09 -13.12 -6.92
C HIS A 209 1.61 -11.70 -7.19
N ILE A 210 1.55 -11.30 -8.46
CA ILE A 210 1.10 -9.98 -8.90
C ILE A 210 -0.40 -9.84 -8.66
N THR A 211 -0.74 -9.00 -7.68
CA THR A 211 -2.13 -8.65 -7.33
C THR A 211 -2.55 -7.30 -7.90
N ALA A 212 -1.59 -6.43 -8.26
CA ALA A 212 -1.89 -5.18 -8.92
C ALA A 212 -0.87 -4.84 -10.01
N LEU A 213 -1.39 -4.45 -11.17
CA LEU A 213 -0.63 -3.92 -12.30
C LEU A 213 -1.13 -2.51 -12.60
N ARG A 214 -0.39 -1.50 -12.13
CA ARG A 214 -0.74 -0.07 -12.27
C ARG A 214 0.26 0.63 -13.17
N LEU A 215 -0.09 0.85 -14.43
CA LEU A 215 0.78 1.47 -15.45
C LEU A 215 0.19 2.76 -16.05
N PRO A 216 -0.34 3.69 -15.24
CA PRO A 216 -0.92 4.92 -15.77
C PRO A 216 0.14 5.79 -16.44
N GLY A 217 -0.15 6.33 -17.63
CA GLY A 217 0.72 7.31 -18.27
C GLY A 217 2.10 6.78 -18.68
N GLU A 218 2.30 5.46 -18.73
CA GLU A 218 3.55 4.82 -19.15
C GLU A 218 3.79 4.96 -20.66
N GLY A 219 2.84 5.49 -21.43
CA GLY A 219 2.95 5.62 -22.88
C GLY A 219 2.92 4.27 -23.59
N LEU A 220 2.22 3.29 -23.02
CA LEU A 220 2.02 1.97 -23.63
C LEU A 220 1.32 2.15 -24.98
N ARG A 221 1.87 1.53 -26.03
CA ARG A 221 1.31 1.63 -27.38
C ARG A 221 1.31 0.25 -28.04
N CYS A 222 0.17 -0.41 -27.99
CA CYS A 222 -0.05 -1.78 -28.44
C CYS A 222 -1.56 -2.06 -28.52
N ASP A 223 -1.93 -3.21 -29.09
CA ASP A 223 -3.25 -3.78 -28.80
C ASP A 223 -3.32 -4.27 -27.34
N PHE A 224 -4.53 -4.43 -26.81
CA PHE A 224 -4.75 -4.80 -25.41
C PHE A 224 -3.94 -6.05 -25.06
N PRO A 225 -3.05 -5.98 -24.06
CA PRO A 225 -2.05 -7.02 -23.84
C PRO A 225 -2.71 -8.32 -23.34
N GLN A 226 -2.82 -9.28 -24.26
CA GLN A 226 -3.47 -10.58 -23.97
C GLN A 226 -2.81 -11.34 -22.84
N ALA A 227 -1.51 -11.11 -22.61
CA ALA A 227 -0.73 -11.76 -21.57
C ALA A 227 -1.29 -11.56 -20.16
N ILE A 228 -2.07 -10.49 -19.91
CA ILE A 228 -2.70 -10.18 -18.62
C ILE A 228 -3.57 -11.34 -18.11
N ARG A 229 -4.21 -12.11 -19.01
CA ARG A 229 -5.04 -13.27 -18.64
C ARG A 229 -4.30 -14.35 -17.86
N ARG A 230 -2.96 -14.31 -17.86
CA ARG A 230 -2.08 -15.27 -17.18
C ARG A 230 -1.67 -14.82 -15.77
N LEU A 231 -2.28 -13.74 -15.24
CA LEU A 231 -2.09 -13.28 -13.87
C LEU A 231 -3.34 -13.64 -13.04
N PRO A 232 -3.44 -14.87 -12.50
CA PRO A 232 -4.68 -15.33 -11.88
C PRO A 232 -4.94 -14.71 -10.50
N TRP A 233 -3.96 -14.03 -9.91
CA TRP A 233 -4.09 -13.27 -8.66
C TRP A 233 -4.32 -11.78 -8.88
N LEU A 234 -4.37 -11.32 -10.14
CA LEU A 234 -4.54 -9.91 -10.43
C LEU A 234 -5.92 -9.43 -9.98
N THR A 235 -5.94 -8.54 -9.01
CA THR A 235 -7.18 -7.93 -8.51
C THR A 235 -7.26 -6.44 -8.78
N ARG A 236 -6.24 -5.81 -9.37
CA ARG A 236 -6.25 -4.39 -9.71
C ARG A 236 -5.49 -4.15 -11.00
N LEU A 237 -6.17 -3.58 -12.00
CA LEU A 237 -5.57 -3.23 -13.28
C LEU A 237 -5.79 -1.74 -13.57
N GLY A 238 -4.69 -0.98 -13.68
CA GLY A 238 -4.68 0.42 -14.10
C GLY A 238 -3.87 0.59 -15.37
N LEU A 239 -4.52 1.01 -16.46
CA LEU A 239 -3.92 1.21 -17.79
C LEU A 239 -4.29 2.57 -18.40
N GLU A 240 -4.87 3.47 -17.61
CA GLU A 240 -5.29 4.81 -18.01
C GLU A 240 -4.14 5.66 -18.55
N ASP A 241 -4.48 6.68 -19.35
CA ASP A 241 -3.52 7.60 -19.97
C ASP A 241 -2.42 6.91 -20.83
N ASN A 242 -2.77 5.78 -21.44
CA ASN A 242 -1.96 5.09 -22.44
C ASN A 242 -2.60 5.12 -23.84
N ASN A 243 -1.88 4.63 -24.85
CA ASN A 243 -2.34 4.53 -26.23
C ASN A 243 -2.60 3.06 -26.62
N ILE A 244 -3.37 2.36 -25.79
CA ILE A 244 -3.74 0.95 -25.99
C ILE A 244 -4.99 0.88 -26.89
N THR A 245 -4.94 0.05 -27.92
CA THR A 245 -6.05 -0.23 -28.84
C THR A 245 -6.64 -1.61 -28.61
N GLY A 246 -7.81 -1.90 -29.16
CA GLY A 246 -8.44 -3.22 -29.06
C GLY A 246 -9.94 -3.17 -29.28
N ARG A 247 -10.52 -4.30 -29.71
CA ARG A 247 -11.98 -4.44 -29.76
C ARG A 247 -12.51 -4.70 -28.36
N MET A 248 -13.63 -4.10 -28.00
CA MET A 248 -14.20 -4.22 -26.66
C MET A 248 -14.47 -5.68 -26.29
N GLU A 249 -14.95 -6.48 -27.24
CA GLU A 249 -15.22 -7.90 -27.05
C GLU A 249 -13.94 -8.68 -26.69
N GLU A 250 -12.84 -8.40 -27.37
CA GLU A 250 -11.54 -9.04 -27.10
C GLU A 250 -10.99 -8.63 -25.73
N VAL A 251 -11.14 -7.35 -25.36
CA VAL A 251 -10.74 -6.84 -24.04
C VAL A 251 -11.52 -7.53 -22.93
N LEU A 252 -12.83 -7.65 -23.09
CA LEU A 252 -13.69 -8.32 -22.11
C LEU A 252 -13.34 -9.80 -21.97
N ASP A 253 -13.05 -10.51 -23.06
CA ASP A 253 -12.62 -11.91 -23.02
C ASP A 253 -11.29 -12.10 -22.27
N ILE A 254 -10.35 -11.15 -22.42
CA ILE A 254 -9.06 -11.17 -21.72
C ILE A 254 -9.24 -10.89 -20.23
N LEU A 255 -10.17 -10.01 -19.87
CA LEU A 255 -10.43 -9.58 -18.48
C LEU A 255 -11.48 -10.41 -17.75
N ALA A 256 -12.23 -11.27 -18.44
CA ALA A 256 -13.24 -12.14 -17.86
C ALA A 256 -12.75 -13.00 -16.67
N PRO A 257 -11.48 -13.43 -16.58
CA PRO A 257 -10.97 -14.14 -15.42
C PRO A 257 -10.82 -13.26 -14.16
N LEU A 258 -10.79 -11.93 -14.30
CA LEU A 258 -10.63 -10.98 -13.19
C LEU A 258 -11.99 -10.71 -12.52
N SER A 259 -12.00 -10.49 -11.20
CA SER A 259 -13.24 -10.13 -10.52
C SER A 259 -13.73 -8.75 -10.96
N LEU A 260 -15.05 -8.50 -10.94
CA LEU A 260 -15.61 -7.19 -11.32
C LEU A 260 -15.08 -6.07 -10.40
N GLU A 261 -14.87 -6.37 -9.11
CA GLU A 261 -14.21 -5.47 -8.15
C GLU A 261 -12.81 -5.05 -8.61
N SER A 262 -12.13 -5.91 -9.38
CA SER A 262 -10.80 -5.64 -9.94
C SER A 262 -10.80 -4.65 -11.11
N LEU A 263 -11.95 -4.52 -11.78
CA LEU A 263 -12.14 -3.70 -12.98
C LEU A 263 -12.76 -2.34 -12.69
N LEU A 264 -13.42 -2.18 -11.54
CA LEU A 264 -14.06 -0.93 -11.09
C LEU A 264 -13.05 0.18 -10.71
N GLY A 265 -11.76 -0.11 -10.83
CA GLY A 265 -10.65 0.82 -10.66
C GLY A 265 -10.34 1.76 -11.79
N ALA A 266 -10.87 1.50 -12.97
CA ALA A 266 -10.74 2.37 -14.13
C ALA A 266 -11.77 3.51 -14.09
N GLY A 267 -11.92 4.14 -12.91
CA GLY A 267 -12.91 5.16 -12.60
C GLY A 267 -12.73 6.50 -13.33
N ARG A 268 -12.34 6.52 -14.61
CA ARG A 268 -12.57 7.59 -15.59
C ARG A 268 -12.65 7.02 -17.02
N THR A 269 -13.86 6.64 -17.42
CA THR A 269 -14.33 6.50 -18.82
C THR A 269 -13.39 5.82 -19.83
N CYS A 270 -13.70 4.57 -20.19
CA CYS A 270 -13.52 4.15 -21.58
C CYS A 270 -14.43 5.04 -22.45
N ARG A 271 -13.94 6.19 -22.93
CA ARG A 271 -14.60 6.85 -24.06
C ARG A 271 -14.40 5.95 -25.25
N GLY A 272 -15.46 5.29 -25.68
CA GLY A 272 -15.53 4.76 -27.04
C GLY A 272 -15.16 5.88 -28.03
N PRO A 273 -14.67 5.53 -29.23
CA PRO A 273 -14.32 6.54 -30.23
C PRO A 273 -15.50 7.48 -30.47
N PRO A 274 -15.26 8.78 -30.72
CA PRO A 274 -16.33 9.69 -31.11
C PRO A 274 -17.06 9.07 -32.30
N GLN A 275 -18.34 8.76 -32.12
CA GLN A 275 -19.19 8.28 -33.20
C GLN A 275 -19.14 9.30 -34.34
N PRO A 276 -18.92 8.88 -35.60
CA PRO A 276 -19.05 9.80 -36.72
C PRO A 276 -20.47 10.34 -36.80
N GLU A 277 -20.62 11.67 -36.80
CA GLU A 277 -21.87 12.34 -37.12
C GLU A 277 -22.28 12.04 -38.57
N TRP A 278 -23.02 10.95 -38.81
CA TRP A 278 -23.83 10.77 -40.02
C TRP A 278 -24.84 9.63 -39.90
N TRP A 279 -25.72 9.59 -38.90
CA TRP A 279 -27.00 8.87 -39.07
C TRP A 279 -28.16 9.79 -38.71
N VAL A 280 -28.47 10.65 -39.67
CA VAL A 280 -29.77 11.32 -39.82
C VAL A 280 -30.76 10.28 -40.38
N SER A 281 -31.85 10.08 -39.62
CA SER A 281 -33.19 9.63 -40.04
C SER A 281 -33.37 8.35 -40.88
N ALA A 282 -34.05 7.37 -40.28
CA ALA A 282 -35.24 6.68 -40.79
C ALA A 282 -35.65 5.69 -39.68
N GLY A 283 -36.88 5.58 -39.19
CA GLY A 283 -38.18 5.94 -39.74
C GLY A 283 -39.15 4.84 -39.29
N HIS A 284 -40.25 5.27 -38.66
CA HIS A 284 -41.44 4.51 -38.22
C HIS A 284 -41.32 3.79 -36.86
#